data_AF-A0A117LJZ8-F1
#
_entry.id   AF-A0A117LJZ8-F1
#
_cell.length_a   1.000
_cell.length_b   1.000
_cell.length_c   1.000
_cell.angle_alpha   90.00
_cell.angle_beta   90.00
_cell.angle_gamma   90.00
#
_symmetry.space_group_name_H-M   'P 1'
#
loop_
_entity.id
_entity.type
_entity.pdbx_description
1 polymer ?
#
loop_
_entity_poly.entity_id
_entity_poly.type
_entity_poly.pdbx_seq_one_letter_code
_entity_poly.pdbx_strand_id
1 'polypeptide(L)'
;MFKKRKTAFCLILALLFILSLAGVSFAQPSDIQNHWAGKQISDWIDKGLAQGYPDGTFKPDNSITRAEFVSLINRSFQLTSSVKTDFSDVSPTNWFAGDIARARAAGYITGFEDGTFRPNKQISRQEAAAILARLLILETSADNSAYLNEFTDAKDISAWSRGSVGAVVAKGLMNGYPDQTIRPAANISRAEAIVTLDRSIAVQVKVFKYDQPGTYGPASGTETIEGNVLISAAGVTLENTKITGSLVLAEGIGDGDVTLKNVIVQGETTVKGGGANSVVFDNCTMPTVIVDKEGVRIVATGNTSVNIVRLESGAALAELKITGPGFEMVSLTQAIPENAKVILDGNFDNVKLEAGKINLSVTGGTVEKLEVAGTAAGGIIDLGSSAKITTLILDAAVSVTGEGVIQTAKVNVSGATIEPTPKVLDKATGVTVTVGAASSTGDGDGSGQGTGGGVAPLNLVGSYLTTTGESIEGSVTVPKDHEIELVFDRGVVRDHWDNNQQCITMRVENGPYVSINVTRAANYLDDTEKRSIYLSPVNSLTSGTTYVITISANLTANNDNTLGTEKE
;
A
#
# COMPACT_ATOMS: atom_id res chain seq x y z
N MET A 1 -78.26 -17.90 -14.00
CA MET A 1 -77.78 -16.55 -13.61
C MET A 1 -76.33 -16.50 -13.12
N PHE A 2 -75.77 -17.58 -12.55
CA PHE A 2 -74.40 -17.58 -11.98
C PHE A 2 -73.22 -17.63 -12.99
N LYS A 3 -73.40 -18.17 -14.21
CA LYS A 3 -72.32 -18.25 -15.21
C LYS A 3 -71.92 -16.88 -15.80
N LYS A 4 -72.88 -15.96 -15.99
CA LYS A 4 -72.60 -14.60 -16.52
C LYS A 4 -71.87 -13.68 -15.53
N ARG A 5 -71.93 -13.96 -14.22
CA ARG A 5 -71.24 -13.18 -13.18
C ARG A 5 -69.75 -13.54 -13.04
N LYS A 6 -69.36 -14.78 -13.35
CA LYS A 6 -67.94 -15.22 -13.29
C LYS A 6 -67.12 -14.69 -14.48
N THR A 7 -67.70 -14.64 -15.68
CA THR A 7 -67.05 -14.04 -16.86
C THR A 7 -66.88 -12.53 -16.73
N ALA A 8 -67.86 -11.83 -16.14
CA ALA A 8 -67.73 -10.39 -15.87
C ALA A 8 -66.65 -10.09 -14.81
N PHE A 9 -66.50 -10.94 -13.79
CA PHE A 9 -65.47 -10.78 -12.75
C PHE A 9 -64.05 -11.04 -13.28
N CYS A 10 -63.85 -12.07 -14.12
CA CYS A 10 -62.55 -12.33 -14.76
C CYS A 10 -62.17 -11.25 -15.78
N LEU A 11 -63.13 -10.64 -16.49
CA LEU A 11 -62.86 -9.51 -17.39
C LEU A 11 -62.44 -8.25 -16.61
N ILE A 12 -63.03 -7.98 -15.45
CA ILE A 12 -62.63 -6.85 -14.59
C ILE A 12 -61.25 -7.08 -13.98
N LEU A 13 -60.93 -8.30 -13.55
CA LEU A 13 -59.61 -8.65 -13.01
C LEU A 13 -58.51 -8.58 -14.09
N ALA A 14 -58.80 -9.03 -15.31
CA ALA A 14 -57.89 -8.91 -16.46
C ALA A 14 -57.71 -7.44 -16.90
N LEU A 15 -58.77 -6.62 -16.85
CA LEU A 15 -58.67 -5.19 -17.12
C LEU A 15 -57.84 -4.45 -16.06
N LEU A 16 -57.96 -4.83 -14.77
CA LEU A 16 -57.13 -4.29 -13.68
C LEU A 16 -55.66 -4.72 -13.80
N PHE A 17 -55.37 -5.91 -14.33
CA PHE A 17 -54.01 -6.38 -14.60
C PHE A 17 -53.38 -5.74 -15.85
N ILE A 18 -54.19 -5.33 -16.82
CA ILE A 18 -53.75 -4.56 -18.01
C ILE A 18 -53.53 -3.08 -17.65
N LEU A 19 -54.31 -2.51 -16.73
CA LEU A 19 -54.09 -1.16 -16.20
C LEU A 19 -52.85 -1.03 -15.29
N SER A 20 -52.32 -2.12 -14.73
CA SER A 20 -51.03 -2.12 -14.02
C SER A 20 -49.81 -2.21 -14.93
N LEU A 21 -50.01 -2.35 -16.26
CA LEU A 21 -48.95 -2.33 -17.28
C LEU A 21 -48.86 -0.99 -18.03
N ALA A 22 -49.66 0.01 -17.63
CA ALA A 22 -49.36 1.38 -18.00
C ALA A 22 -48.04 1.75 -17.31
N GLY A 23 -46.93 1.64 -18.03
CA GLY A 23 -45.65 2.19 -17.61
C GLY A 23 -45.91 3.63 -17.18
N VAL A 24 -45.66 3.94 -15.91
CA VAL A 24 -45.81 5.28 -15.38
C VAL A 24 -44.78 6.14 -16.12
N SER A 25 -45.18 6.76 -17.23
CA SER A 25 -44.37 7.75 -17.91
C SER A 25 -44.39 8.97 -17.00
N PHE A 26 -43.32 9.14 -16.23
CA PHE A 26 -43.12 10.38 -15.49
C PHE A 26 -42.99 11.51 -16.51
N ALA A 27 -43.77 12.57 -16.33
CA ALA A 27 -43.60 13.77 -17.15
C ALA A 27 -42.15 14.25 -17.02
N GLN A 28 -41.54 14.62 -18.17
CA GLN A 28 -40.18 15.14 -18.18
C GLN A 28 -40.09 16.36 -17.26
N PRO A 29 -39.01 16.49 -16.45
CA PRO A 29 -38.90 17.59 -15.50
C PRO A 29 -39.05 18.97 -16.15
N SER A 30 -39.75 19.88 -15.49
CA SER A 30 -40.05 21.20 -16.09
C SER A 30 -38.80 22.09 -16.23
N ASP A 31 -37.82 21.89 -15.36
CA ASP A 31 -36.60 22.70 -15.24
C ASP A 31 -35.46 22.28 -16.18
N ILE A 32 -35.66 21.28 -17.05
CA ILE A 32 -34.63 20.82 -17.99
C ILE A 32 -34.88 21.23 -19.46
N GLN A 33 -36.06 21.76 -19.81
CA GLN A 33 -36.47 21.96 -21.21
C GLN A 33 -35.54 22.89 -22.01
N ASN A 34 -35.00 23.92 -21.37
CA ASN A 34 -34.04 24.87 -21.99
C ASN A 34 -32.64 24.78 -21.35
N HIS A 35 -32.38 23.72 -20.58
CA HIS A 35 -31.11 23.53 -19.91
C HIS A 35 -30.10 22.90 -20.87
N TRP A 36 -28.83 23.30 -20.81
CA TRP A 36 -27.78 22.82 -21.73
C TRP A 36 -27.59 21.29 -21.69
N ALA A 37 -27.85 20.68 -20.53
CA ALA A 37 -27.82 19.22 -20.33
C ALA A 37 -29.19 18.53 -20.51
N GLY A 38 -30.23 19.28 -20.92
CA GLY A 38 -31.61 18.82 -20.88
C GLY A 38 -31.85 17.54 -21.69
N LYS A 39 -31.21 17.44 -22.87
CA LYS A 39 -31.30 16.24 -23.70
C LYS A 39 -30.71 15.02 -22.99
N GLN A 40 -29.48 15.12 -22.49
CA GLN A 40 -28.80 14.02 -21.80
C GLN A 40 -29.56 13.59 -20.54
N ILE A 41 -30.09 14.55 -19.79
CA ILE A 41 -30.92 14.28 -18.61
C ILE A 41 -32.20 13.52 -19.00
N SER A 42 -32.91 13.98 -20.04
CA SER A 42 -34.11 13.28 -20.55
C SER A 42 -33.78 11.85 -20.96
N ASP A 43 -32.69 11.65 -21.72
CA ASP A 43 -32.25 10.33 -22.17
C ASP A 43 -31.92 9.40 -20.99
N TRP A 44 -31.32 9.93 -19.92
CA TRP A 44 -31.01 9.18 -18.69
C TRP A 44 -32.26 8.83 -17.88
N ILE A 45 -33.25 9.71 -17.83
CA ILE A 45 -34.55 9.44 -17.19
C ILE A 45 -35.30 8.35 -17.96
N ASP A 46 -35.36 8.45 -19.29
CA ASP A 46 -36.05 7.48 -20.15
C ASP A 46 -35.43 6.08 -20.05
N LYS A 47 -34.11 6.00 -19.84
CA LYS A 47 -33.38 4.74 -19.57
C LYS A 47 -33.49 4.26 -18.12
N GLY A 48 -34.12 5.01 -17.23
CA GLY A 48 -34.19 4.70 -15.79
C GLY A 48 -32.86 4.86 -15.05
N LEU A 49 -31.88 5.54 -15.64
CA LEU A 49 -30.55 5.76 -15.05
C LEU A 49 -30.53 6.93 -14.05
N ALA A 50 -31.45 7.88 -14.21
CA ALA A 50 -31.67 8.98 -13.27
C ALA A 50 -33.16 9.16 -12.99
N GLN A 51 -33.48 9.79 -11.86
CA GLN A 51 -34.86 10.08 -11.46
C GLN A 51 -34.97 11.52 -10.95
N GLY A 52 -36.01 12.24 -11.37
CA GLY A 52 -36.36 13.56 -10.83
C GLY A 52 -36.99 13.49 -9.43
N TYR A 53 -37.33 14.65 -8.88
CA TYR A 53 -37.97 14.79 -7.60
C TYR A 53 -39.50 14.65 -7.71
N PRO A 54 -40.21 14.29 -6.61
CA PRO A 54 -41.67 14.21 -6.61
C PRO A 54 -42.39 15.53 -6.96
N ASP A 55 -41.69 16.66 -6.84
CA ASP A 55 -42.18 18.00 -7.19
C ASP A 55 -42.17 18.28 -8.72
N GLY A 56 -41.74 17.32 -9.55
CA GLY A 56 -41.69 17.46 -11.00
C GLY A 56 -40.43 18.15 -11.53
N THR A 57 -39.43 18.38 -10.68
CA THR A 57 -38.14 18.99 -11.06
C THR A 57 -37.00 17.99 -11.09
N PHE A 58 -35.89 18.33 -11.76
CA PHE A 58 -34.65 17.55 -11.75
C PHE A 58 -33.56 18.20 -10.88
N LYS A 59 -33.63 19.53 -10.71
CA LYS A 59 -32.64 20.38 -10.04
C LYS A 59 -31.24 20.23 -10.66
N PRO A 60 -31.08 20.51 -11.97
CA PRO A 60 -29.84 20.24 -12.72
C PRO A 60 -28.62 20.99 -12.17
N ASP A 61 -28.81 22.20 -11.65
CA ASP A 61 -27.72 23.05 -11.14
C ASP A 61 -27.37 22.79 -9.67
N ASN A 62 -28.15 21.95 -8.96
CA ASN A 62 -27.81 21.59 -7.60
C ASN A 62 -26.58 20.67 -7.57
N SER A 63 -25.70 20.88 -6.60
CA SER A 63 -24.59 19.96 -6.34
C SER A 63 -25.10 18.61 -5.82
N ILE A 64 -24.39 17.54 -6.17
CA ILE A 64 -24.68 16.19 -5.69
C ILE A 64 -23.69 15.74 -4.62
N THR A 65 -24.14 14.81 -3.79
CA THR A 65 -23.32 14.13 -2.79
C THR A 65 -22.45 13.04 -3.41
N ARG A 66 -21.40 12.63 -2.68
CA ARG A 66 -20.54 11.49 -3.04
C ARG A 66 -21.35 10.20 -3.19
N ALA A 67 -22.30 9.94 -2.30
CA ALA A 67 -23.18 8.76 -2.37
C ALA A 67 -24.07 8.77 -3.62
N GLU A 68 -24.65 9.92 -3.97
CA GLU A 68 -25.47 10.06 -5.17
C GLU A 68 -24.65 9.83 -6.45
N PHE A 69 -23.43 10.38 -6.51
CA PHE A 69 -22.54 10.19 -7.65
C PHE A 69 -22.17 8.71 -7.86
N VAL A 70 -21.81 8.02 -6.78
CA VAL A 70 -21.52 6.57 -6.82
C VAL A 70 -22.75 5.75 -7.24
N SER A 71 -23.93 6.13 -6.78
CA SER A 71 -25.19 5.46 -7.15
C SER A 71 -25.52 5.63 -8.63
N LEU A 72 -25.24 6.81 -9.20
CA LEU A 72 -25.37 7.04 -10.65
C LEU A 72 -24.40 6.15 -11.44
N ILE A 73 -23.13 6.07 -11.01
CA ILE A 73 -22.12 5.21 -11.64
C ILE A 73 -22.56 3.74 -11.63
N ASN A 74 -22.91 3.19 -10.47
CA ASN A 74 -23.28 1.77 -10.37
C ASN A 74 -24.47 1.43 -11.27
N ARG A 75 -25.47 2.32 -11.33
CA ARG A 75 -26.65 2.12 -12.17
C ARG A 75 -26.30 2.19 -13.65
N SER A 76 -25.46 3.15 -14.06
CA SER A 76 -25.12 3.35 -15.47
C SER A 76 -24.13 2.31 -16.01
N PHE A 77 -23.22 1.81 -15.16
CA PHE A 77 -22.26 0.75 -15.50
C PHE A 77 -22.73 -0.67 -15.15
N GLN A 78 -23.93 -0.80 -14.57
CA GLN A 78 -24.56 -2.07 -14.20
C GLN A 78 -23.65 -2.95 -13.33
N LEU A 79 -22.96 -2.33 -12.37
CA LEU A 79 -22.06 -3.03 -11.46
C LEU A 79 -22.90 -3.80 -10.42
N THR A 80 -22.56 -5.08 -10.18
CA THR A 80 -23.37 -5.98 -9.34
C THR A 80 -22.60 -6.63 -8.22
N SER A 81 -21.31 -6.95 -8.41
CA SER A 81 -20.45 -7.50 -7.36
C SER A 81 -20.29 -6.53 -6.20
N SER A 82 -20.33 -7.03 -4.97
CA SER A 82 -20.19 -6.23 -3.75
C SER A 82 -19.25 -6.93 -2.76
N VAL A 83 -18.50 -6.14 -2.00
CA VAL A 83 -17.65 -6.62 -0.90
C VAL A 83 -18.08 -5.94 0.40
N LYS A 84 -17.70 -6.52 1.54
CA LYS A 84 -17.87 -5.84 2.82
C LYS A 84 -17.01 -4.57 2.84
N THR A 85 -17.57 -3.49 3.36
CA THR A 85 -16.86 -2.22 3.56
C THR A 85 -16.77 -1.92 5.04
N ASP A 86 -15.62 -1.42 5.48
CA ASP A 86 -15.36 -1.08 6.88
C ASP A 86 -15.33 0.44 7.11
N PHE A 87 -16.08 1.21 6.30
CA PHE A 87 -16.20 2.65 6.51
C PHE A 87 -17.01 2.97 7.77
N SER A 88 -16.43 3.77 8.67
CA SER A 88 -17.03 4.07 9.98
C SER A 88 -18.32 4.90 9.89
N ASP A 89 -18.55 5.60 8.78
CA ASP A 89 -19.71 6.46 8.51
C ASP A 89 -20.72 5.86 7.53
N VAL A 90 -20.63 4.55 7.24
CA VAL A 90 -21.55 3.82 6.36
C VAL A 90 -22.19 2.67 7.13
N SER A 91 -23.43 2.88 7.60
CA SER A 91 -24.24 1.81 8.19
C SER A 91 -24.82 0.91 7.09
N PRO A 92 -24.90 -0.43 7.29
CA PRO A 92 -25.57 -1.35 6.37
C PRO A 92 -27.04 -1.00 6.04
N THR A 93 -27.69 -0.21 6.90
CA THR A 93 -29.08 0.25 6.70
C THR A 93 -29.20 1.54 5.91
N ASN A 94 -28.09 2.22 5.59
CA ASN A 94 -28.14 3.40 4.73
C ASN A 94 -28.50 3.01 3.29
N TRP A 95 -29.31 3.85 2.64
CA TRP A 95 -29.77 3.60 1.27
C TRP A 95 -28.61 3.44 0.26
N PHE A 96 -27.48 4.10 0.51
CA PHE A 96 -26.28 4.06 -0.32
C PHE A 96 -25.29 2.94 0.04
N ALA A 97 -25.52 2.18 1.11
CA ALA A 97 -24.54 1.21 1.63
C ALA A 97 -24.21 0.14 0.58
N GLY A 98 -25.24 -0.38 -0.11
CA GLY A 98 -25.05 -1.35 -1.19
C GLY A 98 -24.29 -0.77 -2.39
N ASP A 99 -24.50 0.50 -2.70
CA ASP A 99 -23.78 1.18 -3.78
C ASP A 99 -22.30 1.39 -3.45
N ILE A 100 -21.99 1.77 -2.21
CA ILE A 100 -20.62 1.90 -1.74
C ILE A 100 -19.92 0.52 -1.73
N ALA A 101 -20.62 -0.53 -1.30
CA ALA A 101 -20.09 -1.89 -1.32
C ALA A 101 -19.76 -2.38 -2.74
N ARG A 102 -20.60 -2.07 -3.72
CA ARG A 102 -20.33 -2.35 -5.15
C ARG A 102 -19.17 -1.53 -5.69
N ALA A 103 -19.14 -0.25 -5.34
CA ALA A 103 -18.09 0.65 -5.78
C ALA A 103 -16.71 0.23 -5.26
N ARG A 104 -16.66 -0.24 -4.00
CA ARG A 104 -15.46 -0.81 -3.40
C ARG A 104 -15.04 -2.08 -4.13
N ALA A 105 -15.98 -3.00 -4.40
CA ALA A 105 -15.70 -4.23 -5.14
C ALA A 105 -15.17 -3.97 -6.55
N ALA A 106 -15.65 -2.92 -7.21
CA ALA A 106 -15.19 -2.50 -8.53
C ALA A 106 -13.90 -1.67 -8.49
N GLY A 107 -13.36 -1.34 -7.30
CA GLY A 107 -12.06 -0.71 -7.11
C GLY A 107 -11.96 0.77 -7.51
N TYR A 108 -13.08 1.43 -7.78
CA TYR A 108 -13.10 2.82 -8.25
C TYR A 108 -13.32 3.86 -7.14
N ILE A 109 -13.65 3.42 -5.92
CA ILE A 109 -13.64 4.27 -4.73
C ILE A 109 -12.59 3.84 -3.73
N THR A 110 -12.03 4.83 -3.06
CA THR A 110 -11.25 4.70 -1.84
C THR A 110 -11.95 5.48 -0.72
N GLY A 111 -11.64 5.12 0.52
CA GLY A 111 -12.00 5.94 1.68
C GLY A 111 -11.07 7.14 1.84
N PHE A 112 -11.33 7.92 2.88
CA PHE A 112 -10.38 8.87 3.43
C PHE A 112 -9.48 8.16 4.46
N GLU A 113 -8.34 8.77 4.77
CA GLU A 113 -7.36 8.26 5.74
C GLU A 113 -7.95 7.99 7.14
N ASP A 114 -9.01 8.71 7.50
CA ASP A 114 -9.75 8.55 8.77
C ASP A 114 -10.73 7.34 8.75
N GLY A 115 -10.70 6.53 7.70
CA GLY A 115 -11.59 5.38 7.54
C GLY A 115 -13.03 5.74 7.18
N THR A 116 -13.30 6.98 6.75
CA THR A 116 -14.64 7.42 6.31
C THR A 116 -14.81 7.39 4.79
N PHE A 117 -16.05 7.36 4.31
CA PHE A 117 -16.39 7.58 2.90
C PHE A 117 -16.96 8.98 2.63
N ARG A 118 -17.54 9.62 3.65
CA ARG A 118 -18.22 10.92 3.65
C ARG A 118 -19.39 10.96 2.65
N PRO A 119 -20.39 10.06 2.77
CA PRO A 119 -21.43 9.85 1.75
C PRO A 119 -22.28 11.09 1.48
N ASN A 120 -22.55 11.89 2.50
CA ASN A 120 -23.41 13.09 2.41
C ASN A 120 -22.63 14.36 2.04
N LYS A 121 -21.29 14.30 1.92
CA LYS A 121 -20.48 15.43 1.49
C LYS A 121 -20.73 15.68 0.00
N GLN A 122 -20.91 16.93 -0.40
CA GLN A 122 -20.92 17.31 -1.82
C GLN A 122 -19.56 16.96 -2.45
N ILE A 123 -19.59 16.36 -3.65
CA ILE A 123 -18.38 15.91 -4.33
C ILE A 123 -17.80 17.02 -5.20
N SER A 124 -16.51 17.27 -5.07
CA SER A 124 -15.81 18.25 -5.92
C SER A 124 -15.55 17.68 -7.32
N ARG A 125 -15.32 18.56 -8.29
CA ARG A 125 -14.99 18.17 -9.68
C ARG A 125 -13.71 17.35 -9.76
N GLN A 126 -12.67 17.69 -8.98
CA GLN A 126 -11.45 16.90 -8.94
C GLN A 126 -11.63 15.52 -8.27
N GLU A 127 -12.51 15.41 -7.26
CA GLU A 127 -12.88 14.11 -6.66
C GLU A 127 -13.66 13.24 -7.67
N ALA A 128 -14.61 13.83 -8.41
CA ALA A 128 -15.35 13.14 -9.45
C ALA A 128 -14.43 12.66 -10.59
N ALA A 129 -13.48 13.48 -11.03
CA ALA A 129 -12.45 13.11 -12.00
C ALA A 129 -11.61 11.92 -11.53
N ALA A 130 -11.18 11.93 -10.27
CA ALA A 130 -10.41 10.83 -9.69
C ALA A 130 -11.20 9.51 -9.58
N ILE A 131 -12.51 9.58 -9.32
CA ILE A 131 -13.39 8.42 -9.35
C ILE A 131 -13.52 7.86 -10.78
N LEU A 132 -13.74 8.73 -11.77
CA LEU A 132 -13.91 8.34 -13.17
C LEU A 132 -12.62 7.75 -13.78
N ALA A 133 -11.47 8.34 -13.46
CA ALA A 133 -10.18 7.83 -13.89
C ALA A 133 -9.96 6.39 -13.40
N ARG A 134 -10.30 6.10 -12.13
CA ARG A 134 -10.22 4.73 -11.58
C ARG A 134 -11.25 3.80 -12.20
N LEU A 135 -12.51 4.24 -12.34
CA LEU A 135 -13.60 3.46 -12.92
C LEU A 135 -13.26 2.96 -14.34
N LEU A 136 -12.66 3.84 -15.15
CA LEU A 136 -12.32 3.56 -16.53
C LEU A 136 -10.88 3.07 -16.70
N ILE A 137 -10.11 2.94 -15.61
CA ILE A 137 -8.68 2.57 -15.61
C ILE A 137 -7.93 3.42 -16.65
N LEU A 138 -8.08 4.74 -16.53
CA LEU A 138 -7.36 5.70 -17.36
C LEU A 138 -5.93 5.84 -16.85
N GLU A 139 -4.98 5.98 -17.76
CA GLU A 139 -3.61 6.38 -17.42
C GLU A 139 -3.63 7.77 -16.79
N THR A 140 -2.96 7.92 -15.65
CA THR A 140 -2.92 9.15 -14.85
C THR A 140 -1.52 9.79 -14.83
N SER A 141 -0.68 9.41 -15.80
CA SER A 141 0.73 9.78 -15.87
C SER A 141 0.95 11.30 -16.03
N ALA A 142 2.20 11.72 -15.82
CA ALA A 142 2.61 13.12 -15.91
C ALA A 142 2.35 13.75 -17.30
N ASP A 143 2.30 12.96 -18.37
CA ASP A 143 2.05 13.44 -19.73
C ASP A 143 0.64 14.05 -19.89
N ASN A 144 -0.32 13.59 -19.08
CA ASN A 144 -1.67 14.16 -19.07
C ASN A 144 -1.71 15.60 -18.53
N SER A 145 -0.64 16.08 -17.88
CA SER A 145 -0.58 17.45 -17.37
C SER A 145 -0.56 18.50 -18.50
N ALA A 146 -0.15 18.13 -19.72
CA ALA A 146 -0.16 19.04 -20.86
C ALA A 146 -1.58 19.52 -21.21
N TYR A 147 -2.59 18.65 -21.05
CA TYR A 147 -4.00 18.98 -21.26
C TYR A 147 -4.52 19.97 -20.22
N LEU A 148 -3.81 20.18 -19.11
CA LEU A 148 -4.20 21.13 -18.09
C LEU A 148 -3.70 22.55 -18.39
N ASN A 149 -2.78 22.73 -19.34
CA ASN A 149 -2.17 24.02 -19.66
C ASN A 149 -3.14 25.03 -20.27
N GLU A 150 -4.31 24.57 -20.76
CA GLU A 150 -5.37 25.45 -21.27
C GLU A 150 -6.20 26.11 -20.16
N PHE A 151 -6.10 25.63 -18.91
CA PHE A 151 -6.90 26.17 -17.80
C PHE A 151 -6.11 27.15 -16.95
N THR A 152 -6.71 28.31 -16.72
CA THR A 152 -6.11 29.40 -15.94
C THR A 152 -6.00 29.10 -14.45
N ASP A 153 -6.82 28.19 -13.94
CA ASP A 153 -6.87 27.72 -12.55
C ASP A 153 -6.24 26.31 -12.38
N ALA A 154 -5.47 25.83 -13.36
CA ALA A 154 -4.83 24.52 -13.29
C ALA A 154 -3.89 24.34 -12.08
N LYS A 155 -3.34 25.43 -11.54
CA LYS A 155 -2.51 25.43 -10.33
C LYS A 155 -3.30 25.09 -9.05
N ASP A 156 -4.61 25.27 -9.07
CA ASP A 156 -5.49 25.02 -7.92
C ASP A 156 -5.91 23.54 -7.85
N ILE A 157 -5.54 22.73 -8.86
CA ILE A 157 -5.74 21.28 -8.86
C ILE A 157 -4.80 20.66 -7.84
N SER A 158 -5.36 19.94 -6.88
CA SER A 158 -4.56 19.25 -5.86
C SER A 158 -3.64 18.20 -6.49
N ALA A 159 -2.40 18.09 -6.00
CA ALA A 159 -1.37 17.21 -6.58
C ALA A 159 -1.85 15.75 -6.76
N TRP A 160 -2.56 15.21 -5.77
CA TRP A 160 -3.13 13.85 -5.78
C TRP A 160 -4.16 13.62 -6.90
N SER A 161 -4.84 14.67 -7.37
CA SER A 161 -5.91 14.59 -8.37
C SER A 161 -5.45 15.00 -9.77
N ARG A 162 -4.27 15.62 -9.88
CA ARG A 162 -3.80 16.26 -11.11
C ARG A 162 -3.75 15.31 -12.30
N GLY A 163 -3.19 14.11 -12.09
CA GLY A 163 -3.15 13.06 -13.11
C GLY A 163 -4.54 12.64 -13.56
N SER A 164 -5.46 12.43 -12.62
CA SER A 164 -6.84 12.04 -12.93
C SER A 164 -7.62 13.15 -13.65
N VAL A 165 -7.48 14.40 -13.23
CA VAL A 165 -8.11 15.56 -13.90
C VAL A 165 -7.58 15.67 -15.33
N GLY A 166 -6.27 15.57 -15.53
CA GLY A 166 -5.66 15.55 -16.85
C GLY A 166 -6.19 14.42 -17.72
N ALA A 167 -6.30 13.21 -17.18
CA ALA A 167 -6.78 12.04 -17.90
C ALA A 167 -8.25 12.18 -18.36
N VAL A 168 -9.15 12.66 -17.50
CA VAL A 168 -10.56 12.85 -17.86
C VAL A 168 -10.77 13.99 -18.85
N VAL A 169 -9.92 15.03 -18.79
CA VAL A 169 -9.91 16.12 -19.79
C VAL A 169 -9.38 15.61 -21.13
N ALA A 170 -8.26 14.89 -21.14
CA ALA A 170 -7.66 14.32 -22.34
C ALA A 170 -8.63 13.39 -23.09
N LYS A 171 -9.47 12.65 -22.35
CA LYS A 171 -10.53 11.79 -22.90
C LYS A 171 -11.84 12.54 -23.22
N GLY A 172 -11.91 13.84 -22.97
CA GLY A 172 -13.09 14.68 -23.22
C GLY A 172 -14.30 14.37 -22.33
N LEU A 173 -14.08 13.69 -21.19
CA LEU A 173 -15.15 13.29 -20.26
C LEU A 173 -15.60 14.47 -19.42
N MET A 174 -14.64 15.26 -18.94
CA MET A 174 -14.88 16.49 -18.19
C MET A 174 -14.25 17.66 -18.93
N ASN A 175 -15.04 18.69 -19.21
CA ASN A 175 -14.58 19.91 -19.87
C ASN A 175 -14.48 21.05 -18.86
N GLY A 176 -13.64 22.03 -19.17
CA GLY A 176 -13.65 23.33 -18.48
C GLY A 176 -14.86 24.19 -18.86
N TYR A 177 -14.94 25.33 -18.21
CA TYR A 177 -15.97 26.35 -18.39
C TYR A 177 -15.56 27.36 -19.47
N PRO A 178 -16.52 28.16 -20.00
CA PRO A 178 -16.24 29.17 -21.03
C PRO A 178 -15.19 30.23 -20.63
N ASP A 179 -14.97 30.43 -19.33
CA ASP A 179 -13.96 31.34 -18.76
C ASP A 179 -12.56 30.71 -18.67
N GLN A 180 -12.32 29.57 -19.33
CA GLN A 180 -11.05 28.83 -19.32
C GLN A 180 -10.65 28.35 -17.91
N THR A 181 -11.62 28.00 -17.07
CA THR A 181 -11.39 27.38 -15.76
C THR A 181 -11.85 25.92 -15.74
N ILE A 182 -11.26 25.08 -14.89
CA ILE A 182 -11.72 23.71 -14.62
C ILE A 182 -12.46 23.60 -13.27
N ARG A 183 -12.27 24.58 -12.38
CA ARG A 183 -12.84 24.73 -11.04
C ARG A 183 -12.70 23.46 -10.20
N PRO A 184 -11.48 22.99 -9.93
CA PRO A 184 -11.23 21.66 -9.41
C PRO A 184 -11.86 21.42 -8.02
N ALA A 185 -11.86 22.45 -7.17
CA ALA A 185 -12.46 22.40 -5.84
C ALA A 185 -13.98 22.67 -5.81
N ALA A 186 -14.58 23.15 -6.89
CA ALA A 186 -16.02 23.40 -6.94
C ALA A 186 -16.80 22.09 -6.94
N ASN A 187 -17.99 22.09 -6.33
CA ASN A 187 -18.85 20.92 -6.30
C ASN A 187 -19.48 20.69 -7.67
N ILE A 188 -19.46 19.44 -8.14
CA ILE A 188 -20.05 19.08 -9.43
C ILE A 188 -21.58 19.21 -9.35
N SER A 189 -22.19 19.82 -10.37
CA SER A 189 -23.65 19.87 -10.45
C SER A 189 -24.22 18.52 -10.87
N ARG A 190 -25.52 18.32 -10.62
CA ARG A 190 -26.23 17.11 -11.03
C ARG A 190 -26.26 16.95 -12.54
N ALA A 191 -26.40 18.04 -13.29
CA ALA A 191 -26.30 18.04 -14.75
C ALA A 191 -24.89 17.69 -15.26
N GLU A 192 -23.86 18.27 -14.63
CA GLU A 192 -22.46 17.95 -14.97
C GLU A 192 -22.15 16.48 -14.72
N ALA A 193 -22.60 15.92 -13.60
CA ALA A 193 -22.44 14.51 -13.30
C ALA A 193 -23.08 13.61 -14.37
N ILE A 194 -24.32 13.90 -14.79
CA ILE A 194 -25.00 13.15 -15.85
C ILE A 194 -24.23 13.22 -17.17
N VAL A 195 -23.84 14.42 -17.61
CA VAL A 195 -23.15 14.60 -18.89
C VAL A 195 -21.79 13.93 -18.89
N THR A 196 -21.02 14.06 -17.80
CA THR A 196 -19.72 13.42 -17.69
C THR A 196 -19.85 11.89 -17.67
N LEU A 197 -20.82 11.34 -16.92
CA LEU A 197 -21.05 9.89 -16.92
C LEU A 197 -21.58 9.38 -18.26
N ASP A 198 -22.42 10.14 -18.96
CA ASP A 198 -22.92 9.78 -20.29
C ASP A 198 -21.75 9.62 -21.28
N ARG A 199 -20.79 10.55 -21.25
CA ARG A 199 -19.54 10.45 -22.01
C ARG A 199 -18.71 9.26 -21.57
N SER A 200 -18.63 8.98 -20.27
CA SER A 200 -17.89 7.82 -19.75
C SER A 200 -18.46 6.48 -20.24
N ILE A 201 -19.78 6.33 -20.35
CA ILE A 201 -20.42 5.11 -20.87
C ILE A 201 -20.03 4.86 -22.33
N ALA A 202 -19.82 5.92 -23.12
CA ALA A 202 -19.39 5.81 -24.51
C ALA A 202 -17.91 5.37 -24.66
N VAL A 203 -17.11 5.46 -23.59
CA VAL A 203 -15.72 4.99 -23.61
C VAL A 203 -15.70 3.46 -23.54
N GLN A 204 -15.42 2.81 -24.66
CA GLN A 204 -15.22 1.36 -24.70
C GLN A 204 -13.83 1.00 -24.15
N VAL A 205 -13.73 0.87 -22.83
CA VAL A 205 -12.54 0.30 -22.19
C VAL A 205 -12.67 -1.22 -22.16
N LYS A 206 -11.84 -1.92 -22.93
CA LYS A 206 -11.73 -3.37 -22.82
C LYS A 206 -10.94 -3.72 -21.56
N VAL A 207 -11.53 -4.49 -20.66
CA VAL A 207 -10.89 -4.97 -19.43
C VAL A 207 -10.92 -6.49 -19.42
N PHE A 208 -9.75 -7.11 -19.43
CA PHE A 208 -9.56 -8.55 -19.28
C PHE A 208 -9.40 -8.86 -17.80
N LYS A 209 -10.27 -9.71 -17.26
CA LYS A 209 -10.32 -10.00 -15.82
C LYS A 209 -9.77 -11.38 -15.53
N TYR A 210 -8.90 -11.45 -14.52
CA TYR A 210 -8.41 -12.69 -13.93
C TYR A 210 -8.83 -12.69 -12.46
N ASP A 211 -9.96 -13.33 -12.18
CA ASP A 211 -10.65 -13.34 -10.88
C ASP A 211 -10.66 -14.73 -10.23
N GLN A 212 -9.88 -15.68 -10.79
CA GLN A 212 -9.63 -17.00 -10.23
C GLN A 212 -8.13 -17.31 -10.23
N PRO A 213 -7.61 -18.04 -9.23
CA PRO A 213 -6.24 -18.51 -9.24
C PRO A 213 -5.90 -19.33 -10.49
N GLY A 214 -4.66 -19.25 -10.97
CA GLY A 214 -4.22 -19.99 -12.14
C GLY A 214 -3.10 -19.30 -12.93
N THR A 215 -2.57 -20.01 -13.91
CA THR A 215 -1.59 -19.47 -14.87
C THR A 215 -2.30 -19.03 -16.15
N TYR A 216 -2.07 -17.79 -16.56
CA TYR A 216 -2.65 -17.17 -17.74
C TYR A 216 -1.55 -16.69 -18.69
N GLY A 217 -1.84 -16.74 -19.99
CA GLY A 217 -0.87 -16.49 -21.06
C GLY A 217 -0.26 -17.79 -21.61
N PRO A 218 0.48 -17.70 -22.73
CA PRO A 218 1.00 -18.89 -23.41
C PRO A 218 2.27 -19.39 -22.73
N ALA A 219 2.49 -20.71 -22.71
CA ALA A 219 3.72 -21.32 -22.19
C ALA A 219 5.00 -20.92 -22.96
N SER A 220 4.85 -20.40 -24.18
CA SER A 220 5.93 -19.91 -25.03
C SER A 220 5.43 -18.84 -25.99
N GLY A 221 6.30 -17.91 -26.40
CA GLY A 221 5.95 -16.79 -27.26
C GLY A 221 5.43 -15.60 -26.44
N THR A 222 4.68 -14.69 -27.06
CA THR A 222 4.06 -13.56 -26.36
C THR A 222 2.65 -13.32 -26.89
N GLU A 223 1.65 -13.37 -26.03
CA GLU A 223 0.27 -12.97 -26.33
C GLU A 223 0.13 -11.45 -26.19
N THR A 224 -0.67 -10.81 -27.04
CA THR A 224 -0.98 -9.36 -26.90
C THR A 224 -2.42 -9.18 -26.46
N ILE A 225 -2.62 -8.49 -25.34
CA ILE A 225 -3.92 -8.07 -24.82
C ILE A 225 -4.16 -6.62 -25.23
N GLU A 226 -5.11 -6.42 -26.16
CA GLU A 226 -5.56 -5.10 -26.59
C GLU A 226 -6.56 -4.49 -25.60
N GLY A 227 -6.05 -4.00 -24.48
CA GLY A 227 -6.86 -3.37 -23.45
C GLY A 227 -6.18 -3.36 -22.09
N ASN A 228 -6.99 -3.09 -21.06
CA ASN A 228 -6.57 -3.13 -19.67
C ASN A 228 -6.71 -4.54 -19.10
N VAL A 229 -5.91 -4.86 -18.09
CA VAL A 229 -5.99 -6.12 -17.34
C VAL A 229 -6.30 -5.82 -15.87
N LEU A 230 -7.20 -6.60 -15.29
CA LEU A 230 -7.56 -6.57 -13.87
C LEU A 230 -7.35 -7.95 -13.27
N ILE A 231 -6.36 -8.09 -12.39
CA ILE A 231 -6.14 -9.29 -11.57
C ILE A 231 -6.79 -9.04 -10.23
N SER A 232 -7.73 -9.90 -9.81
CA SER A 232 -8.51 -9.69 -8.58
C SER A 232 -8.57 -10.92 -7.68
N ALA A 233 -7.81 -11.97 -8.00
CA ALA A 233 -7.66 -13.15 -7.16
C ALA A 233 -6.18 -13.42 -6.85
N ALA A 234 -5.94 -13.97 -5.66
CA ALA A 234 -4.65 -14.51 -5.27
C ALA A 234 -4.30 -15.79 -6.07
N GLY A 235 -3.03 -16.16 -6.09
CA GLY A 235 -2.52 -17.33 -6.81
C GLY A 235 -2.57 -17.18 -8.34
N VAL A 236 -2.64 -15.95 -8.84
CA VAL A 236 -2.60 -15.68 -10.29
C VAL A 236 -1.15 -15.54 -10.74
N THR A 237 -0.77 -16.33 -11.75
CA THR A 237 0.44 -16.11 -12.53
C THR A 237 0.05 -15.62 -13.92
N LEU A 238 0.46 -14.42 -14.31
CA LEU A 238 0.34 -13.95 -15.69
C LEU A 238 1.71 -14.06 -16.35
N GLU A 239 1.81 -14.80 -17.45
CA GLU A 239 3.07 -15.03 -18.13
C GLU A 239 3.03 -14.67 -19.62
N ASN A 240 4.19 -14.31 -20.18
CA ASN A 240 4.41 -14.18 -21.62
C ASN A 240 3.36 -13.29 -22.31
N THR A 241 3.08 -12.13 -21.74
CA THR A 241 1.95 -11.29 -22.15
C THR A 241 2.39 -9.85 -22.34
N LYS A 242 1.96 -9.23 -23.45
CA LYS A 242 2.05 -7.79 -23.70
C LYS A 242 0.67 -7.15 -23.53
N ILE A 243 0.54 -6.24 -22.58
CA ILE A 243 -0.67 -5.48 -22.30
C ILE A 243 -0.53 -4.10 -22.94
N THR A 244 -1.41 -3.76 -23.88
CA THR A 244 -1.37 -2.44 -24.55
C THR A 244 -1.94 -1.32 -23.68
N GLY A 245 -2.76 -1.66 -22.68
CA GLY A 245 -3.29 -0.73 -21.69
C GLY A 245 -2.61 -0.86 -20.33
N SER A 246 -3.37 -0.53 -19.29
CA SER A 246 -2.97 -0.56 -17.89
C SER A 246 -3.26 -1.91 -17.22
N LEU A 247 -2.49 -2.25 -16.20
CA LEU A 247 -2.64 -3.44 -15.36
C LEU A 247 -3.04 -3.02 -13.94
N VAL A 248 -4.05 -3.68 -13.35
CA VAL A 248 -4.44 -3.45 -11.95
C VAL A 248 -4.39 -4.77 -11.19
N LEU A 249 -3.58 -4.81 -10.13
CA LEU A 249 -3.63 -5.85 -9.10
C LEU A 249 -4.60 -5.36 -8.02
N ALA A 250 -5.84 -5.85 -8.05
CA ALA A 250 -6.95 -5.32 -7.29
C ALA A 250 -6.97 -5.77 -5.82
N GLU A 251 -7.74 -5.04 -5.01
CA GLU A 251 -7.93 -5.34 -3.58
C GLU A 251 -8.48 -6.76 -3.31
N GLY A 252 -9.19 -7.36 -4.28
CA GLY A 252 -9.69 -8.74 -4.17
C GLY A 252 -8.61 -9.80 -3.96
N ILE A 253 -7.34 -9.49 -4.28
CA ILE A 253 -6.18 -10.34 -3.97
C ILE A 253 -5.97 -10.48 -2.46
N GLY A 254 -6.39 -9.49 -1.66
CA GLY A 254 -6.16 -9.45 -0.22
C GLY A 254 -4.66 -9.42 0.09
N ASP A 255 -4.20 -10.32 0.97
CA ASP A 255 -2.77 -10.52 1.27
C ASP A 255 -2.15 -11.70 0.48
N GLY A 256 -2.88 -12.25 -0.50
CA GLY A 256 -2.41 -13.36 -1.32
C GLY A 256 -1.42 -12.94 -2.41
N ASP A 257 -0.89 -13.92 -3.15
CA ASP A 257 0.22 -13.77 -4.09
C ASP A 257 -0.21 -13.55 -5.55
N VAL A 258 0.61 -12.79 -6.29
CA VAL A 258 0.51 -12.63 -7.74
C VAL A 258 1.91 -12.62 -8.34
N THR A 259 2.11 -13.41 -9.39
CA THR A 259 3.38 -13.46 -10.12
C THR A 259 3.18 -13.00 -11.56
N LEU A 260 3.99 -12.04 -12.00
CA LEU A 260 4.06 -11.60 -13.39
C LEU A 260 5.39 -12.09 -13.98
N LYS A 261 5.35 -12.85 -15.07
CA LYS A 261 6.54 -13.43 -15.72
C LYS A 261 6.62 -13.03 -17.18
N ASN A 262 7.69 -12.37 -17.61
CA ASN A 262 7.84 -11.93 -19.00
C ASN A 262 6.61 -11.12 -19.47
N VAL A 263 6.17 -10.17 -18.62
CA VAL A 263 5.02 -9.31 -18.89
C VAL A 263 5.48 -7.91 -19.25
N ILE A 264 4.98 -7.39 -20.38
CA ILE A 264 5.22 -6.02 -20.82
C ILE A 264 3.92 -5.25 -20.66
N VAL A 265 3.93 -4.17 -19.87
CA VAL A 265 2.79 -3.25 -19.73
C VAL A 265 3.14 -1.95 -20.44
N GLN A 266 2.29 -1.49 -21.36
CA GLN A 266 2.48 -0.20 -22.04
C GLN A 266 1.88 0.97 -21.27
N GLY A 267 0.80 0.74 -20.51
CA GLY A 267 0.19 1.71 -19.62
C GLY A 267 0.72 1.63 -18.18
N GLU A 268 -0.09 2.10 -17.24
CA GLU A 268 0.26 2.10 -15.81
C GLU A 268 -0.03 0.74 -15.17
N THR A 269 0.79 0.34 -14.21
CA THR A 269 0.50 -0.80 -13.32
C THR A 269 0.12 -0.27 -11.94
N THR A 270 -1.06 -0.62 -11.44
CA THR A 270 -1.51 -0.23 -10.09
C THR A 270 -1.60 -1.44 -9.17
N VAL A 271 -0.95 -1.38 -8.01
CA VAL A 271 -0.93 -2.44 -6.99
C VAL A 271 -1.79 -2.02 -5.80
N LYS A 272 -2.94 -2.67 -5.65
CA LYS A 272 -3.92 -2.47 -4.55
C LYS A 272 -4.15 -3.74 -3.71
N GLY A 273 -3.49 -4.83 -4.06
CA GLY A 273 -3.58 -6.12 -3.38
C GLY A 273 -2.20 -6.78 -3.28
N GLY A 274 -2.07 -7.70 -2.33
CA GLY A 274 -0.82 -8.33 -1.96
C GLY A 274 -0.46 -8.12 -0.48
N GLY A 275 0.18 -9.11 0.11
CA GLY A 275 0.74 -9.11 1.46
C GLY A 275 2.26 -8.96 1.49
N ALA A 276 2.87 -9.34 2.62
CA ALA A 276 4.30 -9.12 2.88
C ALA A 276 5.26 -9.96 2.02
N ASN A 277 4.79 -10.91 1.21
CA ASN A 277 5.62 -11.79 0.36
C ASN A 277 4.94 -12.15 -0.98
N SER A 278 4.15 -11.25 -1.55
CA SER A 278 3.12 -11.65 -2.51
C SER A 278 3.35 -11.28 -3.97
N VAL A 279 3.91 -10.10 -4.28
CA VAL A 279 3.93 -9.60 -5.65
C VAL A 279 5.32 -9.77 -6.25
N VAL A 280 5.41 -10.52 -7.35
CA VAL A 280 6.69 -10.79 -8.02
C VAL A 280 6.64 -10.35 -9.48
N PHE A 281 7.63 -9.54 -9.88
CA PHE A 281 7.87 -9.10 -11.24
C PHE A 281 9.15 -9.76 -11.77
N ASP A 282 8.99 -10.79 -12.60
CA ASP A 282 10.10 -11.57 -13.15
C ASP A 282 10.22 -11.34 -14.66
N ASN A 283 11.28 -10.66 -15.09
CA ASN A 283 11.49 -10.25 -16.49
C ASN A 283 10.37 -9.35 -17.04
N CYS A 284 9.87 -8.42 -16.22
CA CYS A 284 8.80 -7.50 -16.62
C CYS A 284 9.33 -6.16 -17.17
N THR A 285 8.55 -5.49 -18.01
CA THR A 285 8.84 -4.11 -18.45
C THR A 285 7.62 -3.24 -18.20
N MET A 286 7.76 -2.20 -17.38
CA MET A 286 6.65 -1.33 -16.98
C MET A 286 7.11 0.13 -16.90
N PRO A 287 6.41 1.07 -17.56
CA PRO A 287 6.79 2.49 -17.50
C PRO A 287 6.48 3.10 -16.14
N THR A 288 5.41 2.67 -15.47
CA THR A 288 5.03 3.19 -14.15
C THR A 288 4.31 2.14 -13.32
N VAL A 289 4.71 2.03 -12.06
CA VAL A 289 4.04 1.24 -11.03
C VAL A 289 3.57 2.16 -9.91
N ILE A 290 2.28 2.15 -9.59
CA ILE A 290 1.68 2.88 -8.46
C ILE A 290 1.31 1.87 -7.38
N VAL A 291 1.73 2.10 -6.13
CA VAL A 291 1.50 1.19 -5.01
C VAL A 291 0.62 1.87 -3.96
N ASP A 292 -0.62 1.36 -3.88
CA ASP A 292 -1.71 1.83 -3.01
C ASP A 292 -2.26 0.62 -2.22
N LYS A 293 -1.36 -0.06 -1.49
CA LYS A 293 -1.66 -1.17 -0.59
C LYS A 293 -0.65 -1.18 0.55
N GLU A 294 -1.13 -0.87 1.75
CA GLU A 294 -0.31 -0.96 2.97
C GLU A 294 0.21 -2.40 3.18
N GLY A 295 1.50 -2.51 3.47
CA GLY A 295 2.19 -3.75 3.84
C GLY A 295 2.48 -4.71 2.68
N VAL A 296 2.23 -4.31 1.41
CA VAL A 296 2.57 -5.15 0.27
C VAL A 296 4.08 -5.20 0.06
N ARG A 297 4.61 -6.37 -0.31
CA ARG A 297 5.97 -6.53 -0.82
C ARG A 297 5.96 -6.84 -2.30
N ILE A 298 6.71 -6.03 -3.05
CA ILE A 298 6.94 -6.19 -4.49
C ILE A 298 8.40 -6.57 -4.71
N VAL A 299 8.62 -7.67 -5.43
CA VAL A 299 9.94 -8.20 -5.72
C VAL A 299 10.22 -8.12 -7.21
N ALA A 300 11.28 -7.43 -7.62
CA ALA A 300 11.79 -7.47 -8.99
C ALA A 300 12.92 -8.51 -9.13
N THR A 301 12.82 -9.36 -10.15
CA THR A 301 13.81 -10.40 -10.46
C THR A 301 14.13 -10.46 -11.95
N GLY A 302 15.26 -11.10 -12.29
CA GLY A 302 15.64 -11.29 -13.69
C GLY A 302 15.87 -9.96 -14.41
N ASN A 303 15.44 -9.87 -15.66
CA ASN A 303 15.59 -8.67 -16.48
C ASN A 303 14.48 -7.63 -16.28
N THR A 304 13.86 -7.57 -15.10
CA THR A 304 12.79 -6.60 -14.83
C THR A 304 13.31 -5.15 -14.93
N SER A 305 12.52 -4.27 -15.54
CA SER A 305 12.72 -2.81 -15.60
C SER A 305 11.40 -2.11 -15.30
N VAL A 306 11.44 -1.23 -14.31
CA VAL A 306 10.35 -0.34 -13.94
C VAL A 306 10.91 1.08 -13.89
N ASN A 307 10.52 1.92 -14.85
CA ASN A 307 11.09 3.27 -14.96
C ASN A 307 10.75 4.14 -13.73
N ILE A 308 9.50 4.09 -13.27
CA ILE A 308 9.03 4.86 -12.12
C ILE A 308 8.14 4.00 -11.22
N VAL A 309 8.48 3.91 -9.94
CA VAL A 309 7.62 3.41 -8.87
C VAL A 309 7.14 4.58 -8.02
N ARG A 310 5.84 4.72 -7.84
CA ARG A 310 5.21 5.71 -6.96
C ARG A 310 4.56 4.98 -5.79
N LEU A 311 5.11 5.18 -4.60
CA LEU A 311 4.52 4.68 -3.37
C LEU A 311 3.53 5.73 -2.84
N GLU A 312 2.27 5.32 -2.69
CA GLU A 312 1.17 6.10 -2.10
C GLU A 312 0.74 5.49 -0.74
N SER A 313 1.39 4.41 -0.30
CA SER A 313 1.20 3.72 0.97
C SER A 313 2.53 3.11 1.46
N GLY A 314 2.57 2.64 2.71
CA GLY A 314 3.71 1.89 3.25
C GLY A 314 3.85 0.53 2.56
N ALA A 315 5.02 0.25 1.99
CA ALA A 315 5.26 -0.95 1.19
C ALA A 315 6.75 -1.35 1.22
N ALA A 316 7.04 -2.59 0.83
CA ALA A 316 8.39 -3.09 0.66
C ALA A 316 8.71 -3.29 -0.83
N LEU A 317 9.84 -2.74 -1.28
CA LEU A 317 10.41 -3.01 -2.60
C LEU A 317 11.70 -3.79 -2.43
N ALA A 318 11.81 -4.92 -3.13
CA ALA A 318 13.00 -5.76 -3.09
C ALA A 318 13.50 -6.11 -4.49
N GLU A 319 14.81 -6.10 -4.68
CA GLU A 319 15.46 -6.56 -5.90
C GLU A 319 16.27 -7.81 -5.62
N LEU A 320 15.82 -8.95 -6.16
CA LEU A 320 16.44 -10.23 -5.90
C LEU A 320 16.92 -10.85 -7.20
N LYS A 321 18.23 -11.14 -7.29
CA LYS A 321 18.83 -11.73 -8.49
C LYS A 321 18.47 -10.94 -9.76
N ILE A 322 18.44 -9.62 -9.63
CA ILE A 322 18.16 -8.72 -10.75
C ILE A 322 19.36 -8.74 -11.71
N THR A 323 19.06 -8.83 -13.01
CA THR A 323 20.02 -8.69 -14.11
C THR A 323 19.69 -7.51 -15.02
N GLY A 324 18.46 -7.01 -14.94
CA GLY A 324 18.02 -5.78 -15.60
C GLY A 324 18.15 -4.54 -14.70
N PRO A 325 17.61 -3.38 -15.13
CA PRO A 325 17.63 -2.13 -14.38
C PRO A 325 16.91 -2.16 -13.02
N GLY A 326 15.96 -3.08 -12.80
CA GLY A 326 15.18 -3.11 -11.57
C GLY A 326 14.22 -1.93 -11.45
N PHE A 327 14.19 -1.29 -10.28
CA PHE A 327 13.40 -0.09 -10.01
C PHE A 327 14.24 1.17 -10.19
N GLU A 328 14.12 1.83 -11.35
CA GLU A 328 15.02 2.91 -11.77
C GLU A 328 14.80 4.21 -10.96
N MET A 329 13.55 4.62 -10.80
CA MET A 329 13.15 5.76 -9.96
C MET A 329 12.06 5.36 -8.98
N VAL A 330 12.33 5.47 -7.68
CA VAL A 330 11.36 5.22 -6.61
C VAL A 330 10.96 6.54 -5.96
N SER A 331 9.68 6.89 -6.00
CA SER A 331 9.13 8.13 -5.42
C SER A 331 8.19 7.79 -4.27
N LEU A 332 8.56 8.18 -3.05
CA LEU A 332 7.76 8.07 -1.83
C LEU A 332 6.94 9.34 -1.69
N THR A 333 5.70 9.30 -2.21
CA THR A 333 4.90 10.51 -2.44
C THR A 333 4.26 11.02 -1.15
N GLN A 334 3.81 12.28 -1.15
CA GLN A 334 3.04 12.87 -0.03
C GLN A 334 1.71 12.17 0.29
N ALA A 335 1.28 11.19 -0.52
CA ALA A 335 0.08 10.40 -0.25
C ALA A 335 0.32 9.31 0.81
N ILE A 336 1.59 8.95 1.09
CA ILE A 336 1.92 7.97 2.12
C ILE A 336 1.49 8.50 3.50
N PRO A 337 0.69 7.75 4.29
CA PRO A 337 0.28 8.18 5.62
C PRO A 337 1.45 8.40 6.60
N GLU A 338 1.26 9.29 7.57
CA GLU A 338 2.25 9.49 8.65
C GLU A 338 2.54 8.18 9.40
N ASN A 339 3.80 7.97 9.77
CA ASN A 339 4.34 6.78 10.44
C ASN A 339 4.31 5.48 9.61
N ALA A 340 3.80 5.51 8.37
CA ALA A 340 3.84 4.35 7.50
C ALA A 340 5.29 3.89 7.27
N LYS A 341 5.45 2.57 7.12
CA LYS A 341 6.77 1.94 6.95
C LYS A 341 7.02 1.65 5.48
N VAL A 342 8.14 2.14 4.97
CA VAL A 342 8.64 1.79 3.64
C VAL A 342 9.96 1.03 3.80
N ILE A 343 10.11 -0.08 3.08
CA ILE A 343 11.31 -0.92 3.11
C ILE A 343 11.91 -1.00 1.71
N LEU A 344 13.19 -0.71 1.60
CA LEU A 344 13.97 -0.84 0.36
C LEU A 344 15.10 -1.86 0.59
N ASP A 345 15.10 -2.91 -0.22
CA ASP A 345 16.06 -4.02 -0.14
C ASP A 345 16.62 -4.35 -1.53
N GLY A 346 17.73 -3.73 -1.94
CA GLY A 346 18.19 -3.85 -3.32
C GLY A 346 19.11 -2.71 -3.76
N ASN A 347 19.29 -2.56 -5.07
CA ASN A 347 20.14 -1.52 -5.64
C ASN A 347 19.29 -0.50 -6.40
N PHE A 348 19.13 0.70 -5.85
CA PHE A 348 18.25 1.71 -6.40
C PHE A 348 19.06 2.89 -6.94
N ASP A 349 18.84 3.26 -8.20
CA ASP A 349 19.54 4.40 -8.79
C ASP A 349 19.05 5.73 -8.19
N ASN A 350 17.74 5.93 -8.13
CA ASN A 350 17.14 7.17 -7.65
C ASN A 350 15.97 6.90 -6.72
N VAL A 351 16.09 7.35 -5.47
CA VAL A 351 15.00 7.36 -4.49
C VAL A 351 14.69 8.80 -4.12
N LYS A 352 13.43 9.21 -4.27
CA LYS A 352 12.92 10.52 -3.86
C LYS A 352 11.91 10.36 -2.73
N LEU A 353 12.19 11.00 -1.61
CA LEU A 353 11.33 11.05 -0.44
C LEU A 353 10.60 12.40 -0.36
N GLU A 354 9.29 12.38 -0.55
CA GLU A 354 8.42 13.57 -0.45
C GLU A 354 7.46 13.51 0.74
N ALA A 355 7.17 12.32 1.25
CA ALA A 355 6.32 12.07 2.41
C ALA A 355 6.95 12.53 3.73
N GLY A 356 6.20 13.24 4.57
CA GLY A 356 6.62 13.67 5.91
C GLY A 356 6.34 12.61 6.98
N LYS A 357 7.13 12.60 8.05
CA LYS A 357 6.99 11.71 9.22
C LYS A 357 6.85 10.22 8.89
N ILE A 358 7.49 9.73 7.84
CA ILE A 358 7.48 8.30 7.50
C ILE A 358 8.68 7.57 8.14
N ASN A 359 8.61 6.24 8.14
CA ASN A 359 9.72 5.37 8.50
C ASN A 359 10.25 4.67 7.24
N LEU A 360 11.29 5.22 6.61
CA LEU A 360 12.01 4.59 5.50
C LEU A 360 13.13 3.72 6.07
N SER A 361 13.15 2.44 5.75
CA SER A 361 14.24 1.52 6.07
C SER A 361 14.91 1.06 4.79
N VAL A 362 16.23 1.27 4.68
CA VAL A 362 17.08 0.69 3.64
C VAL A 362 17.82 -0.47 4.28
N THR A 363 17.38 -1.70 4.06
CA THR A 363 17.87 -2.87 4.80
C THR A 363 19.24 -3.35 4.31
N GLY A 364 19.53 -3.15 3.04
CA GLY A 364 20.78 -3.55 2.40
C GLY A 364 20.87 -3.06 0.95
N GLY A 365 22.02 -3.30 0.33
CA GLY A 365 22.30 -2.88 -1.05
C GLY A 365 22.71 -1.41 -1.15
N THR A 366 22.60 -0.83 -2.34
CA THR A 366 23.05 0.54 -2.62
C THR A 366 21.92 1.42 -3.11
N VAL A 367 21.77 2.61 -2.53
CA VAL A 367 21.00 3.72 -3.12
C VAL A 367 21.99 4.73 -3.70
N GLU A 368 22.05 4.88 -5.02
CA GLU A 368 23.00 5.79 -5.65
C GLU A 368 22.66 7.26 -5.34
N LYS A 369 21.38 7.62 -5.40
CA LYS A 369 20.89 8.93 -4.99
C LYS A 369 19.62 8.80 -4.15
N LEU A 370 19.68 9.26 -2.89
CA LEU A 370 18.53 9.48 -2.02
C LEU A 370 18.30 10.99 -1.86
N GLU A 371 17.19 11.49 -2.40
CA GLU A 371 16.78 12.89 -2.31
C GLU A 371 15.59 13.04 -1.36
N VAL A 372 15.77 13.80 -0.28
CA VAL A 372 14.73 14.10 0.70
C VAL A 372 14.22 15.52 0.45
N ALA A 373 13.01 15.62 -0.09
CA ALA A 373 12.38 16.89 -0.45
C ALA A 373 11.95 17.68 0.80
N GLY A 374 11.81 19.00 0.66
CA GLY A 374 11.42 19.91 1.75
C GLY A 374 10.08 19.59 2.45
N THR A 375 9.21 18.81 1.81
CA THR A 375 7.94 18.34 2.38
C THR A 375 8.09 17.15 3.34
N ALA A 376 9.25 16.50 3.36
CA ALA A 376 9.48 15.24 4.08
C ALA A 376 9.95 15.38 5.54
N ALA A 377 9.69 16.53 6.17
CA ALA A 377 10.18 16.80 7.52
C ALA A 377 9.63 15.81 8.57
N GLY A 378 10.44 15.52 9.58
CA GLY A 378 10.12 14.61 10.69
C GLY A 378 10.18 13.12 10.35
N GLY A 379 10.61 12.76 9.13
CA GLY A 379 10.82 11.36 8.75
C GLY A 379 12.07 10.74 9.41
N ILE A 380 12.06 9.40 9.48
CA ILE A 380 13.19 8.57 9.90
C ILE A 380 13.67 7.78 8.69
N ILE A 381 14.98 7.79 8.46
CA ILE A 381 15.69 7.01 7.44
C ILE A 381 16.64 6.07 8.18
N ASP A 382 16.25 4.81 8.32
CA ASP A 382 17.03 3.78 8.99
C ASP A 382 17.88 3.00 7.99
N LEU A 383 19.19 2.98 8.20
CA LEU A 383 20.15 2.29 7.33
C LEU A 383 20.66 1.02 8.00
N GLY A 384 20.34 -0.14 7.41
CA GLY A 384 20.92 -1.41 7.79
C GLY A 384 22.44 -1.41 7.63
N SER A 385 23.14 -2.28 8.37
CA SER A 385 24.60 -2.34 8.39
C SER A 385 25.24 -2.60 7.01
N SER A 386 24.50 -3.26 6.11
CA SER A 386 24.93 -3.51 4.73
C SER A 386 24.44 -2.47 3.71
N ALA A 387 23.64 -1.49 4.14
CA ALA A 387 23.11 -0.45 3.28
C ALA A 387 24.17 0.61 2.98
N LYS A 388 24.16 1.09 1.74
CA LYS A 388 25.04 2.17 1.29
C LYS A 388 24.23 3.23 0.57
N ILE A 389 24.47 4.49 0.91
CA ILE A 389 23.99 5.64 0.14
C ILE A 389 25.21 6.33 -0.50
N THR A 390 25.23 6.44 -1.83
CA THR A 390 26.30 7.17 -2.52
C THR A 390 26.09 8.68 -2.38
N THR A 391 24.90 9.18 -2.68
CA THR A 391 24.57 10.61 -2.51
C THR A 391 23.27 10.76 -1.74
N LEU A 392 23.36 11.32 -0.54
CA LEU A 392 22.23 11.76 0.26
C LEU A 392 22.04 13.26 0.08
N ILE A 393 20.84 13.71 -0.29
CA ILE A 393 20.48 15.13 -0.36
C ILE A 393 19.34 15.39 0.62
N LEU A 394 19.54 16.32 1.56
CA LEU A 394 18.57 16.68 2.60
C LEU A 394 18.07 18.11 2.43
N ASP A 395 16.84 18.26 1.94
CA ASP A 395 16.09 19.52 1.90
C ASP A 395 15.02 19.61 3.01
N ALA A 396 14.79 18.54 3.77
CA ALA A 396 13.98 18.53 5.00
C ALA A 396 14.73 17.98 6.23
N ALA A 397 14.32 18.44 7.42
CA ALA A 397 14.85 17.96 8.68
C ALA A 397 14.33 16.54 8.98
N VAL A 398 15.19 15.55 8.82
CA VAL A 398 14.94 14.12 9.06
C VAL A 398 15.99 13.54 9.99
N SER A 399 15.69 12.38 10.58
CA SER A 399 16.67 11.59 11.33
C SER A 399 17.18 10.44 10.48
N VAL A 400 18.47 10.42 10.18
CA VAL A 400 19.14 9.30 9.52
C VAL A 400 19.85 8.47 10.58
N THR A 401 19.42 7.23 10.76
CA THR A 401 19.84 6.34 11.84
C THR A 401 20.49 5.07 11.29
N GLY A 402 21.05 4.26 12.19
CA GLY A 402 21.56 2.93 11.87
C GLY A 402 23.06 2.91 11.59
N GLU A 403 23.51 1.88 10.86
CA GLU A 403 24.94 1.53 10.72
C GLU A 403 25.43 1.58 9.27
N GLY A 404 24.54 1.89 8.32
CA GLY A 404 24.89 1.95 6.90
C GLY A 404 25.90 3.05 6.55
N VAL A 405 26.48 2.94 5.36
CA VAL A 405 27.53 3.86 4.90
C VAL A 405 26.95 4.97 4.04
N ILE A 406 27.27 6.22 4.35
CA ILE A 406 26.96 7.38 3.50
C ILE A 406 28.25 7.92 2.90
N GLN A 407 28.35 7.95 1.57
CA GLN A 407 29.54 8.49 0.88
C GLN A 407 29.53 10.01 0.90
N THR A 408 28.48 10.63 0.33
CA THR A 408 28.30 12.07 0.33
C THR A 408 26.96 12.43 0.92
N ALA A 409 26.92 13.33 1.89
CA ALA A 409 25.71 13.96 2.40
C ALA A 409 25.74 15.45 2.06
N LYS A 410 24.77 15.90 1.25
CA LYS A 410 24.49 17.30 0.96
C LYS A 410 23.32 17.77 1.83
N VAL A 411 23.55 18.75 2.69
CA VAL A 411 22.55 19.22 3.67
C VAL A 411 22.22 20.69 3.43
N ASN A 412 20.98 20.94 3.01
CA ASN A 412 20.48 22.28 2.67
C ASN A 412 19.52 22.85 3.73
N VAL A 413 19.26 22.11 4.80
CA VAL A 413 18.26 22.45 5.83
C VAL A 413 18.82 22.20 7.24
N SER A 414 18.48 23.08 8.19
CA SER A 414 18.87 22.92 9.59
C SER A 414 17.98 21.91 10.32
N GLY A 415 18.54 21.21 11.30
CA GLY A 415 17.79 20.32 12.20
C GLY A 415 17.76 18.85 11.77
N ALA A 416 18.42 18.49 10.67
CA ALA A 416 18.65 17.10 10.34
C ALA A 416 19.66 16.45 11.31
N THR A 417 19.48 15.17 11.60
CA THR A 417 20.43 14.34 12.34
C THR A 417 20.91 13.20 11.46
N ILE A 418 22.20 12.88 11.51
CA ILE A 418 22.82 11.81 10.72
C ILE A 418 23.74 11.02 11.65
N GLU A 419 23.25 9.90 12.19
CA GLU A 419 24.05 9.04 13.06
C GLU A 419 25.24 8.40 12.33
N PRO A 420 25.08 7.80 11.12
CA PRO A 420 26.22 7.28 10.38
C PRO A 420 27.03 8.43 9.80
N THR A 421 28.26 8.63 10.28
CA THR A 421 29.11 9.74 9.83
C THR A 421 29.38 9.64 8.32
N PRO A 422 28.94 10.60 7.49
CA PRO A 422 29.22 10.59 6.05
C PRO A 422 30.70 10.76 5.75
N LYS A 423 31.21 10.16 4.67
CA LYS A 423 32.61 10.37 4.27
C LYS A 423 32.87 11.79 3.78
N VAL A 424 31.89 12.39 3.11
CA VAL A 424 31.90 13.78 2.67
C VAL A 424 30.62 14.45 3.16
N LEU A 425 30.75 15.50 3.95
CA LEU A 425 29.65 16.35 4.39
C LEU A 425 29.74 17.70 3.68
N ASP A 426 28.80 17.95 2.77
CA ASP A 426 28.61 19.23 2.08
C ASP A 426 27.38 19.94 2.68
N LYS A 427 27.58 21.08 3.34
CA LYS A 427 26.49 21.80 4.00
C LYS A 427 26.37 23.22 3.48
N ALA A 428 25.14 23.68 3.25
CA ALA A 428 24.88 25.05 2.85
C ALA A 428 25.27 26.06 3.95
N THR A 429 25.59 27.28 3.55
CA THR A 429 25.98 28.36 4.47
C THR A 429 24.87 28.65 5.49
N GLY A 430 25.22 28.63 6.78
CA GLY A 430 24.26 28.89 7.87
C GLY A 430 23.42 27.68 8.29
N VAL A 431 23.60 26.51 7.67
CA VAL A 431 22.90 25.27 8.03
C VAL A 431 23.56 24.55 9.21
N THR A 432 22.75 24.09 10.16
CA THR A 432 23.16 23.28 11.32
C THR A 432 22.65 21.84 11.21
N VAL A 433 23.57 20.87 11.25
CA VAL A 433 23.28 19.43 11.19
C VAL A 433 24.03 18.72 12.32
N THR A 434 23.39 17.75 12.96
CA THR A 434 24.03 16.88 13.96
C THR A 434 24.54 15.63 13.25
N VAL A 435 25.82 15.33 13.38
CA VAL A 435 26.45 14.15 12.73
C VAL A 435 27.17 13.31 13.78
N GLY A 436 27.01 11.99 13.68
CA GLY A 436 27.52 11.02 14.65
C GLY A 436 26.52 10.77 15.78
N ALA A 437 26.72 9.68 16.54
CA ALA A 437 25.98 9.42 17.76
C ALA A 437 26.08 10.65 18.68
N ALA A 438 24.94 11.16 19.14
CA ALA A 438 24.93 12.28 20.07
C ALA A 438 25.79 11.91 21.28
N SER A 439 26.91 12.62 21.47
CA SER A 439 27.61 12.56 22.74
C SER A 439 26.63 13.03 23.80
N SER A 440 26.31 12.15 24.75
CA SER A 440 25.68 12.55 25.99
C SER A 440 26.57 13.61 26.60
N THR A 441 26.14 14.88 26.52
CA THR A 441 26.79 15.99 27.18
C THR A 441 26.57 15.84 28.67
N GLY A 442 27.50 15.17 29.34
CA GLY A 442 27.66 15.23 30.78
C GLY A 442 28.59 16.40 31.12
N ASP A 443 28.03 17.48 31.66
CA ASP A 443 28.78 18.38 32.53
C ASP A 443 28.78 17.80 33.95
N GLY A 444 29.94 17.49 34.49
CA GLY A 444 30.09 16.94 35.84
C GLY A 444 31.51 16.47 36.14
N ASP A 445 32.34 17.42 36.56
CA ASP A 445 33.70 17.33 37.11
C ASP A 445 33.99 16.10 37.99
N GLY A 446 35.17 15.48 37.82
CA GLY A 446 35.59 14.33 38.61
C GLY A 446 36.86 13.63 38.08
N SER A 447 38.01 14.09 38.55
CA SER A 447 39.33 13.49 38.35
C SER A 447 39.40 11.98 38.65
N GLY A 448 39.90 11.18 37.71
CA GLY A 448 40.26 9.78 37.94
C GLY A 448 41.11 9.20 36.80
N GLN A 449 42.40 8.96 37.06
CA GLN A 449 43.25 8.11 36.23
C GLN A 449 42.73 6.67 36.22
N GLY A 450 42.64 6.04 35.04
CA GLY A 450 42.54 4.58 34.95
C GLY A 450 41.87 4.00 33.69
N THR A 451 42.71 3.65 32.70
CA THR A 451 42.69 2.38 31.93
C THR A 451 41.48 1.95 31.09
N GLY A 452 41.76 1.69 29.81
CA GLY A 452 41.30 0.48 29.12
C GLY A 452 39.98 0.56 28.34
N GLY A 453 40.05 0.34 27.03
CA GLY A 453 38.86 0.09 26.20
C GLY A 453 38.18 -1.23 26.58
N GLY A 454 36.87 -1.29 26.37
CA GLY A 454 36.08 -2.50 26.52
C GLY A 454 34.68 -2.32 25.96
N VAL A 455 34.41 -2.98 24.84
CA VAL A 455 33.06 -3.17 24.31
C VAL A 455 32.41 -4.24 25.19
N ALA A 456 31.35 -3.90 25.93
CA ALA A 456 30.78 -4.82 26.93
C ALA A 456 30.25 -6.11 26.27
N PRO A 457 30.60 -7.31 26.80
CA PRO A 457 30.13 -8.58 26.25
C PRO A 457 28.61 -8.67 26.30
N LEU A 458 28.03 -9.50 25.43
CA LEU A 458 26.62 -9.86 25.48
C LEU A 458 26.32 -10.58 26.79
N ASN A 459 25.14 -10.36 27.38
CA ASN A 459 24.72 -11.04 28.59
C ASN A 459 23.38 -11.75 28.41
N LEU A 460 23.28 -12.98 28.91
CA LEU A 460 22.00 -13.63 29.18
C LEU A 460 21.38 -12.94 30.41
N VAL A 461 20.15 -12.46 30.28
CA VAL A 461 19.43 -11.75 31.36
C VAL A 461 18.30 -12.56 31.97
N GLY A 462 17.95 -13.69 31.36
CA GLY A 462 17.00 -14.63 31.94
C GLY A 462 16.75 -15.84 31.06
N SER A 463 16.30 -16.92 31.68
CA SER A 463 15.75 -18.10 31.02
C SER A 463 14.42 -18.47 31.65
N TYR A 464 13.38 -18.69 30.85
CA TYR A 464 12.00 -18.86 31.31
C TYR A 464 11.26 -19.99 30.58
N LEU A 465 10.32 -20.63 31.26
CA LEU A 465 9.30 -21.45 30.60
C LEU A 465 8.24 -20.56 29.95
N THR A 466 8.01 -20.68 28.64
CA THR A 466 7.04 -19.81 27.94
C THR A 466 5.59 -20.02 28.41
N THR A 467 5.28 -21.20 28.95
CA THR A 467 3.93 -21.56 29.41
C THR A 467 3.58 -20.98 30.79
N THR A 468 4.57 -20.82 31.68
CA THR A 468 4.34 -20.38 33.07
C THR A 468 5.02 -19.05 33.39
N GLY A 469 5.99 -18.61 32.59
CA GLY A 469 6.87 -17.47 32.87
C GLY A 469 7.86 -17.73 34.01
N GLU A 470 7.92 -18.96 34.53
CA GLU A 470 8.82 -19.30 35.64
C GLU A 470 10.27 -19.35 35.14
N SER A 471 11.16 -18.76 35.93
CA SER A 471 12.60 -18.82 35.63
C SER A 471 13.12 -20.24 35.79
N ILE A 472 13.97 -20.65 34.85
CA ILE A 472 14.65 -21.94 34.87
C ILE A 472 16.16 -21.82 35.14
N GLU A 473 16.61 -20.68 35.65
CA GLU A 473 18.02 -20.50 36.02
C GLU A 473 18.41 -21.48 37.15
N GLY A 474 19.45 -22.29 36.90
CA GLY A 474 19.90 -23.34 37.81
C GLY A 474 19.29 -24.71 37.48
N SER A 475 18.93 -25.50 38.51
CA SER A 475 18.36 -26.84 38.33
C SER A 475 16.88 -26.83 38.70
N VAL A 476 16.00 -26.80 37.69
CA VAL A 476 14.54 -26.66 37.85
C VAL A 476 13.81 -27.82 37.17
N THR A 477 12.74 -28.33 37.79
CA THR A 477 11.90 -29.38 37.19
C THR A 477 10.94 -28.75 36.18
N VAL A 478 10.98 -29.22 34.94
CA VAL A 478 10.17 -28.69 33.82
C VAL A 478 9.18 -29.74 33.30
N PRO A 479 8.02 -29.34 32.74
CA PRO A 479 7.09 -30.25 32.08
C PRO A 479 7.75 -31.05 30.95
N LYS A 480 7.20 -32.20 30.57
CA LYS A 480 7.80 -33.09 29.57
C LYS A 480 7.93 -32.45 28.17
N ASP A 481 6.93 -31.64 27.81
CA ASP A 481 6.85 -30.89 26.56
C ASP A 481 6.70 -29.42 26.93
N HIS A 482 7.72 -28.62 26.60
CA HIS A 482 7.76 -27.20 26.93
C HIS A 482 8.66 -26.47 25.93
N GLU A 483 8.43 -25.17 25.81
CA GLU A 483 9.30 -24.25 25.10
C GLU A 483 10.00 -23.34 26.14
N ILE A 484 11.28 -23.12 25.92
CA ILE A 484 12.14 -22.30 26.77
C ILE A 484 12.44 -21.00 26.03
N GLU A 485 12.31 -19.88 26.71
CA GLU A 485 12.77 -18.58 26.24
C GLU A 485 14.09 -18.23 26.91
N LEU A 486 15.12 -17.94 26.10
CA LEU A 486 16.38 -17.33 26.52
C LEU A 486 16.36 -15.85 26.16
N VAL A 487 16.45 -14.98 27.16
CA VAL A 487 16.40 -13.53 26.99
C VAL A 487 17.79 -12.93 27.18
N PHE A 488 18.20 -12.06 26.25
CA PHE A 488 19.49 -11.38 26.28
C PHE A 488 19.34 -9.88 26.55
N ASP A 489 20.40 -9.23 27.00
CA ASP A 489 20.38 -7.78 27.29
C ASP A 489 20.24 -6.91 26.03
N ARG A 490 20.39 -7.51 24.84
CA ARG A 490 20.30 -6.87 23.52
C ARG A 490 19.88 -7.88 22.46
N GLY A 491 19.70 -7.41 21.23
CA GLY A 491 19.15 -8.26 20.17
C GLY A 491 20.13 -9.35 19.72
N VAL A 492 19.63 -10.56 19.51
CA VAL A 492 20.42 -11.75 19.11
C VAL A 492 19.79 -12.57 17.98
N VAL A 493 18.60 -12.18 17.50
CA VAL A 493 17.85 -12.96 16.51
C VAL A 493 17.69 -12.30 15.15
N ARG A 494 18.26 -11.10 14.96
CA ARG A 494 18.18 -10.39 13.67
C ARG A 494 19.42 -10.67 12.84
N ASP A 495 20.57 -10.22 13.34
CA ASP A 495 21.86 -10.39 12.69
C ASP A 495 22.52 -11.65 13.27
N HIS A 496 23.35 -12.34 12.47
CA HIS A 496 24.02 -13.59 12.85
C HIS A 496 23.09 -14.75 13.26
N TRP A 497 21.79 -14.70 12.92
CA TRP A 497 20.81 -15.70 13.36
C TRP A 497 21.22 -17.14 13.02
N ASP A 498 21.67 -17.40 11.79
CA ASP A 498 22.11 -18.73 11.36
C ASP A 498 23.28 -19.27 12.21
N ASN A 499 24.18 -18.37 12.66
CA ASN A 499 25.26 -18.73 13.59
C ASN A 499 24.73 -18.94 15.01
N ASN A 500 23.86 -18.05 15.49
CA ASN A 500 23.32 -18.10 16.84
C ASN A 500 22.45 -19.33 17.08
N GLN A 501 21.76 -19.84 16.05
CA GLN A 501 21.06 -21.13 16.10
C GLN A 501 22.00 -22.29 16.40
N GLN A 502 23.26 -22.23 15.93
CA GLN A 502 24.28 -23.25 16.17
C GLN A 502 25.03 -23.06 17.49
N CYS A 503 24.87 -21.90 18.13
CA CYS A 503 25.52 -21.58 19.40
C CYS A 503 24.79 -22.17 20.62
N ILE A 504 23.63 -22.81 20.43
CA ILE A 504 22.82 -23.34 21.52
C ILE A 504 22.67 -24.84 21.34
N THR A 505 23.02 -25.60 22.37
CA THR A 505 22.90 -27.06 22.38
C THR A 505 22.28 -27.54 23.67
N MET A 506 21.69 -28.74 23.65
CA MET A 506 21.15 -29.40 24.84
C MET A 506 21.65 -30.82 24.92
N ARG A 507 22.01 -31.29 26.11
CA ARG A 507 22.46 -32.68 26.35
C ARG A 507 21.89 -33.24 27.65
N VAL A 508 21.82 -34.55 27.76
CA VAL A 508 21.67 -35.21 29.06
C VAL A 508 22.93 -34.92 29.88
N GLU A 509 22.78 -34.65 31.18
CA GLU A 509 23.91 -34.46 32.08
C GLU A 509 24.85 -35.68 32.01
N ASN A 510 26.11 -35.46 31.63
CA ASN A 510 27.11 -36.52 31.34
C ASN A 510 26.68 -37.54 30.27
N GLY A 511 25.78 -37.17 29.36
CA GLY A 511 25.20 -38.05 28.36
C GLY A 511 25.18 -37.46 26.94
N PRO A 512 24.42 -38.06 26.02
CA PRO A 512 24.36 -37.63 24.62
C PRO A 512 23.60 -36.30 24.43
N TYR A 513 23.87 -35.64 23.30
CA TYR A 513 23.11 -34.48 22.84
C TYR A 513 21.67 -34.84 22.50
N VAL A 514 20.77 -33.89 22.72
CA VAL A 514 19.35 -33.95 22.41
C VAL A 514 19.07 -32.96 21.27
N SER A 515 18.32 -33.39 20.27
CA SER A 515 17.88 -32.52 19.18
C SER A 515 16.87 -31.49 19.69
N ILE A 516 17.13 -30.22 19.40
CA ILE A 516 16.27 -29.07 19.74
C ILE A 516 15.99 -28.24 18.49
N ASN A 517 14.81 -27.65 18.43
CA ASN A 517 14.49 -26.56 17.52
C ASN A 517 14.91 -25.26 18.19
N VAL A 518 15.71 -24.44 17.48
CA VAL A 518 16.12 -23.11 17.93
C VAL A 518 15.45 -22.08 17.03
N THR A 519 14.49 -21.34 17.58
CA THR A 519 13.59 -20.46 16.83
C THR A 519 13.61 -19.05 17.39
N ARG A 520 13.17 -18.09 16.58
CA ARG A 520 12.93 -16.69 16.96
C ARG A 520 11.44 -16.39 16.83
N ALA A 521 10.96 -15.35 17.51
CA ALA A 521 9.57 -14.92 17.38
C ALA A 521 9.22 -14.56 15.92
N ALA A 522 7.96 -14.72 15.55
CA ALA A 522 7.48 -14.38 14.21
C ALA A 522 7.66 -12.88 13.88
N ASN A 523 7.58 -12.02 14.91
CA ASN A 523 7.79 -10.58 14.82
C ASN A 523 9.16 -10.16 15.41
N TYR A 524 10.23 -10.91 15.12
CA TYR A 524 11.61 -10.65 15.59
C TYR A 524 12.20 -9.26 15.26
N LEU A 525 11.44 -8.40 14.59
CA LEU A 525 11.75 -6.98 14.34
C LEU A 525 11.23 -6.05 15.45
N ASP A 526 10.46 -6.55 16.42
CA ASP A 526 10.07 -5.83 17.63
C ASP A 526 11.23 -5.78 18.65
N ASP A 527 11.33 -4.66 19.39
CA ASP A 527 12.45 -4.35 20.27
C ASP A 527 12.55 -5.24 21.51
N THR A 528 11.41 -5.79 21.94
CA THR A 528 11.31 -6.79 23.01
C THR A 528 11.60 -8.20 22.51
N GLU A 529 11.06 -8.58 21.36
CA GLU A 529 11.21 -9.94 20.82
C GLU A 529 12.58 -10.21 20.18
N LYS A 530 13.29 -9.17 19.71
CA LYS A 530 14.62 -9.31 19.09
C LYS A 530 15.70 -9.84 20.05
N ARG A 531 15.42 -9.85 21.35
CA ARG A 531 16.33 -10.27 22.43
C ARG A 531 16.09 -11.71 22.88
N SER A 532 15.10 -12.39 22.33
CA SER A 532 14.66 -13.70 22.81
C SER A 532 14.91 -14.82 21.80
N ILE A 533 15.49 -15.92 22.28
CA ILE A 533 15.64 -17.17 21.52
C ILE A 533 14.77 -18.24 22.17
N TYR A 534 14.01 -18.96 21.35
CA TYR A 534 13.09 -20.00 21.80
C TYR A 534 13.65 -21.39 21.50
N LEU A 535 13.59 -22.29 22.48
CA LEU A 535 14.08 -23.66 22.39
C LEU A 535 12.94 -24.65 22.64
N SER A 536 12.78 -25.61 21.73
CA SER A 536 11.81 -26.70 21.87
C SER A 536 12.47 -28.05 21.59
N PRO A 537 12.47 -29.02 22.51
CA PRO A 537 12.95 -30.38 22.24
C PRO A 537 12.19 -31.02 21.06
N VAL A 538 12.91 -31.64 20.13
CA VAL A 538 12.28 -32.31 18.98
C VAL A 538 11.49 -33.56 19.41
N ASN A 539 11.95 -34.22 20.46
CA ASN A 539 11.26 -35.35 21.10
C ASN A 539 11.02 -35.02 22.58
N SER A 540 9.91 -35.53 23.13
CA SER A 540 9.60 -35.34 24.55
C SER A 540 10.75 -35.79 25.45
N LEU A 541 11.07 -34.99 26.47
CA LEU A 541 12.14 -35.30 27.41
C LEU A 541 11.77 -36.48 28.34
N THR A 542 12.79 -37.13 28.90
CA THR A 542 12.62 -38.26 29.82
C THR A 542 12.43 -37.74 31.24
N SER A 543 11.38 -38.19 31.92
CA SER A 543 11.11 -37.81 33.31
C SER A 543 12.21 -38.33 34.25
N GLY A 544 12.66 -37.48 35.18
CA GLY A 544 13.72 -37.80 36.14
C GLY A 544 15.15 -37.68 35.58
N THR A 545 15.32 -37.18 34.35
CA THR A 545 16.62 -36.94 33.73
C THR A 545 17.02 -35.47 33.82
N THR A 546 18.26 -35.17 34.21
CA THR A 546 18.83 -33.82 34.15
C THR A 546 19.31 -33.51 32.73
N TYR A 547 18.95 -32.34 32.22
CA TYR A 547 19.39 -31.81 30.93
C TYR A 547 20.16 -30.51 31.14
N VAL A 548 21.22 -30.31 30.36
CA VAL A 548 22.08 -29.11 30.39
C VAL A 548 21.94 -28.38 29.06
N ILE A 549 21.68 -27.08 29.10
CA ILE A 549 21.61 -26.20 27.93
C ILE A 549 22.90 -25.40 27.88
N THR A 550 23.70 -25.60 26.84
CA THR A 550 24.97 -24.88 26.69
C THR A 550 24.81 -23.77 25.66
N ILE A 551 25.14 -22.53 26.05
CA ILE A 551 25.21 -21.35 25.18
C ILE A 551 26.68 -21.01 24.94
N SER A 552 27.11 -21.16 23.69
CA SER A 552 28.49 -20.92 23.26
C SER A 552 28.94 -19.47 23.51
N ALA A 553 30.21 -19.30 23.88
CA ALA A 553 30.86 -18.00 24.00
C ALA A 553 30.81 -17.17 22.70
N ASN A 554 30.58 -17.82 21.56
CA ASN A 554 30.49 -17.20 20.23
C ASN A 554 29.07 -16.77 19.84
N LEU A 555 28.08 -16.87 20.74
CA LEU A 555 26.77 -16.31 20.48
C LEU A 555 26.91 -14.79 20.35
N THR A 556 26.49 -14.24 19.21
CA THR A 556 26.80 -12.87 18.79
C THR A 556 25.55 -12.02 18.78
N ALA A 557 25.58 -10.91 19.50
CA ALA A 557 24.52 -9.92 19.44
C ALA A 557 24.48 -9.21 18.08
N ASN A 558 23.39 -8.53 17.80
CA ASN A 558 23.20 -7.71 16.60
C ASN A 558 24.27 -6.61 16.44
N ASN A 559 24.99 -6.25 17.52
CA ASN A 559 26.08 -5.27 17.53
C ASN A 559 27.48 -5.92 17.57
N ASP A 560 27.59 -7.16 17.08
CA ASP A 560 28.83 -7.98 17.00
C ASP A 560 29.48 -8.38 18.32
N ASN A 561 28.91 -7.98 19.46
CA ASN A 561 29.40 -8.40 20.76
C ASN A 561 29.04 -9.86 21.02
N THR A 562 30.05 -10.67 21.29
CA THR A 562 29.83 -12.06 21.67
C THR A 562 29.54 -12.20 23.16
N LEU A 563 28.95 -13.33 23.55
CA LEU A 563 28.74 -13.71 24.95
C LEU A 563 30.08 -13.78 25.72
N GLY A 564 31.17 -14.08 25.00
CA GLY A 564 32.56 -14.04 25.48
C GLY A 564 32.91 -15.14 26.48
N THR A 565 31.92 -15.76 27.12
CA THR A 565 32.04 -16.90 28.03
C THR A 565 30.88 -17.85 27.81
N GLU A 566 31.15 -19.15 27.84
CA GLU A 566 30.10 -20.18 27.74
C GLU A 566 29.20 -20.14 28.99
N LYS A 567 27.91 -20.41 28.80
CA LYS A 567 26.90 -20.52 29.88
C LYS A 567 26.27 -21.90 29.82
N GLU A 568 26.07 -22.51 30.99
CA GLU A 568 25.34 -23.78 31.19
C GLU A 568 24.14 -23.60 32.13
#